data_AF-A0A8T2MG27-F1
#
_entry.id   AF-A0A8T2MG27-F1
#
_cell.length_a   1.000
_cell.length_b   1.000
_cell.length_c   1.000
_cell.angle_alpha   90.00
_cell.angle_beta   90.00
_cell.angle_gamma   90.00
#
_symmetry.space_group_name_H-M   'P 1'
#
loop_
_entity.id
_entity.type
_entity.pdbx_description
1 polymer ?
#
loop_
_entity_poly.entity_id
_entity_poly.type
_entity_poly.pdbx_seq_one_letter_code
_entity_poly.pdbx_strand_id
1 'polypeptide(L)'
;RTFEAPSLTENSLATLDDGQWLDDVFSFFYLFWSIYNRLGPHRRRKSLIYPVFFYTKLQSCGCKAVISWTKHEDIFQKDYLLIAENVLGVHWRLLIVCFPGKHEVETIKMGRKWVQTKRPCILMLDSQFVNVKESMEVFQNIRSYLTEMWKSMGRKTRVFSPDTMPALKVHVPGQQGNTSECGIFVLMHAEYFLNVRKEDLPEELREQRPKKAKTKMSIFSALS
;
A
#
# COMPACT_ATOMS: atom_id res chain seq x y z
N ARG A 1 14.56 13.22 -4.40
CA ARG A 1 13.27 12.53 -4.18
C ARG A 1 13.18 11.41 -5.18
N THR A 2 12.62 10.27 -4.82
CA THR A 2 12.69 9.07 -5.65
C THR A 2 11.59 9.03 -6.71
N PHE A 3 10.38 9.50 -6.37
CA PHE A 3 9.25 9.60 -7.27
C PHE A 3 8.54 10.95 -7.11
N GLU A 4 7.93 11.44 -8.18
CA GLU A 4 7.17 12.69 -8.23
C GLU A 4 5.75 12.42 -8.75
N ALA A 5 4.79 13.23 -8.32
CA ALA A 5 3.42 13.12 -8.82
C ALA A 5 3.38 13.44 -10.32
N PRO A 6 2.60 12.69 -11.11
CA PRO A 6 2.37 13.01 -12.51
C PRO A 6 1.47 14.25 -12.61
N SER A 7 1.47 14.91 -13.78
CA SER A 7 0.50 15.98 -14.04
C SER A 7 -0.85 15.37 -14.41
N LEU A 8 -1.93 15.85 -13.81
CA LEU A 8 -3.28 15.44 -14.18
C LEU A 8 -3.66 15.99 -15.55
N THR A 9 -4.38 15.19 -16.32
CA THR A 9 -4.99 15.58 -17.60
C THR A 9 -6.51 15.56 -17.48
N GLU A 10 -7.23 16.23 -18.39
CA GLU A 10 -8.69 16.15 -18.48
C GLU A 10 -9.17 14.70 -18.64
N ASN A 11 -8.46 13.88 -19.42
CA ASN A 11 -8.75 12.45 -19.59
C ASN A 11 -8.61 11.67 -18.28
N SER A 12 -7.58 11.98 -17.47
CA SER A 12 -7.41 11.34 -16.16
C SER A 12 -8.55 11.71 -15.20
N LEU A 13 -9.08 12.94 -15.28
CA LEU A 13 -10.22 13.39 -14.48
C LEU A 13 -11.54 12.75 -14.94
N ALA A 14 -11.73 12.53 -16.24
CA ALA A 14 -12.91 11.87 -16.79
C ALA A 14 -13.09 10.42 -16.29
N THR A 15 -12.01 9.76 -15.84
CA THR A 15 -12.09 8.40 -15.26
C THR A 15 -12.78 8.32 -13.90
N LEU A 16 -13.18 9.46 -13.33
CA LEU A 16 -13.93 9.54 -12.09
C LEU A 16 -15.45 9.51 -12.29
N ASP A 17 -15.92 9.57 -13.54
CA ASP A 17 -17.33 9.47 -13.86
C ASP A 17 -17.89 8.08 -13.54
N ASP A 18 -19.21 8.01 -13.31
CA ASP A 18 -19.86 6.76 -12.92
C ASP A 18 -19.63 5.65 -13.94
N GLY A 19 -19.17 4.50 -13.44
CA GLY A 19 -18.93 3.31 -14.25
C GLY A 19 -17.62 3.33 -15.05
N GLN A 20 -16.77 4.35 -14.90
CA GLN A 20 -15.44 4.40 -15.50
C GLN A 20 -14.39 3.73 -14.61
N TRP A 21 -13.38 3.14 -15.24
CA TRP A 21 -12.22 2.58 -14.54
C TRP A 21 -11.22 3.67 -14.23
N LEU A 22 -10.80 3.73 -12.96
CA LEU A 22 -9.81 4.70 -12.51
C LEU A 22 -8.48 4.53 -13.26
N ASP A 23 -7.98 5.62 -13.83
CA ASP A 23 -6.69 5.64 -14.52
C ASP A 23 -5.49 5.56 -13.56
N ASP A 24 -4.40 5.03 -14.07
CA ASP A 24 -3.11 4.90 -13.40
C ASP A 24 -2.54 6.27 -13.00
N VAL A 25 -2.69 7.28 -13.85
CA VAL A 25 -2.22 8.65 -13.61
C VAL A 25 -2.98 9.28 -12.43
N PHE A 26 -4.31 9.17 -12.45
CA PHE A 26 -5.14 9.71 -11.37
C PHE A 26 -4.85 8.99 -10.04
N SER A 27 -4.82 7.66 -10.06
CA SER A 27 -4.59 6.85 -8.87
C SER A 27 -3.26 7.19 -8.20
N PHE A 28 -2.18 7.27 -8.99
CA PHE A 28 -0.87 7.61 -8.47
C PHE A 28 -0.80 9.06 -7.98
N PHE A 29 -1.37 10.00 -8.74
CA PHE A 29 -1.47 11.40 -8.31
C PHE A 29 -2.22 11.54 -6.98
N TYR A 30 -3.38 10.92 -6.84
CA TYR A 30 -4.20 11.05 -5.64
C TYR A 30 -3.50 10.47 -4.41
N LEU A 31 -2.91 9.27 -4.51
CA LEU A 31 -2.15 8.68 -3.41
C LEU A 31 -0.98 9.58 -3.01
N PHE A 32 -0.27 10.14 -3.98
CA PHE A 32 0.82 11.07 -3.75
C PHE A 32 0.34 12.35 -3.07
N TRP A 33 -0.73 12.96 -3.57
CA TRP A 33 -1.35 14.16 -3.01
C TRP A 33 -1.85 13.92 -1.58
N SER A 34 -2.51 12.79 -1.31
CA SER A 34 -3.02 12.45 0.01
C SER A 34 -1.88 12.31 1.02
N ILE A 35 -0.79 11.62 0.65
CA ILE A 35 0.39 11.55 1.53
C ILE A 35 1.04 12.91 1.73
N TYR A 36 1.15 13.69 0.66
CA TYR A 36 1.87 14.95 0.69
C TYR A 36 1.12 16.06 1.44
N ASN A 37 -0.20 16.07 1.38
CA ASN A 37 -1.00 17.14 1.97
C ASN A 37 -1.64 16.73 3.31
N ARG A 38 -1.92 15.44 3.52
CA ARG A 38 -2.56 14.97 4.77
C ARG A 38 -1.57 14.45 5.81
N LEU A 39 -0.38 13.97 5.43
CA LEU A 39 0.60 13.51 6.42
C LEU A 39 1.55 14.64 6.83
N GLY A 40 1.77 14.75 8.15
CA GLY A 40 2.82 15.57 8.71
C GLY A 40 4.22 15.16 8.18
N PRO A 41 5.21 16.07 8.19
CA PRO A 41 6.52 15.87 7.57
C PRO A 41 7.23 14.58 8.01
N HIS A 42 7.08 14.19 9.27
CA HIS A 42 7.68 12.97 9.82
C HIS A 42 7.13 11.70 9.16
N ARG A 43 5.79 11.53 9.16
CA ARG A 43 5.11 10.37 8.56
C ARG A 43 5.34 10.29 7.05
N ARG A 44 5.41 11.45 6.39
CA ARG A 44 5.76 11.53 4.97
C ARG A 44 7.16 10.97 4.69
N ARG A 45 8.16 11.34 5.48
CA ARG A 45 9.54 10.81 5.34
C ARG A 45 9.62 9.31 5.64
N LYS A 46 8.71 8.80 6.46
CA LYS A 46 8.59 7.38 6.83
C LYS A 46 7.72 6.55 5.88
N SER A 47 7.12 7.15 4.87
CA SER A 47 6.33 6.45 3.86
C SER A 47 6.98 6.57 2.48
N LEU A 48 6.81 5.55 1.64
CA LEU A 48 7.19 5.59 0.23
C LEU A 48 6.04 5.03 -0.61
N ILE A 49 5.65 5.74 -1.66
CA ILE A 49 4.65 5.27 -2.63
C ILE A 49 5.40 4.86 -3.87
N TYR A 50 5.19 3.63 -4.31
CA TYR A 50 5.69 3.17 -5.59
C TYR A 50 4.75 3.62 -6.72
N PRO A 51 5.31 3.91 -7.92
CA PRO A 51 4.49 4.07 -9.11
C PRO A 51 3.61 2.85 -9.33
N VAL A 52 2.39 3.05 -9.85
CA VAL A 52 1.37 2.00 -9.98
C VAL A 52 1.80 0.80 -10.85
N PHE A 53 2.75 1.03 -11.76
CA PHE A 53 3.34 0.01 -12.62
C PHE A 53 4.52 -0.75 -11.97
N PHE A 54 4.87 -0.46 -10.71
CA PHE A 54 5.98 -1.11 -10.00
C PHE A 54 5.83 -2.63 -9.95
N TYR A 55 4.69 -3.13 -9.46
CA TYR A 55 4.52 -4.56 -9.29
C TYR A 55 4.46 -5.28 -10.65
N THR A 56 3.76 -4.72 -11.63
CA THR A 56 3.75 -5.24 -13.01
C THR A 56 5.17 -5.33 -13.59
N LYS A 57 6.03 -4.33 -13.32
CA LYS A 57 7.43 -4.37 -13.74
C LYS A 57 8.24 -5.41 -12.95
N LEU A 58 8.02 -5.53 -11.65
CA LEU A 58 8.67 -6.53 -10.80
C LEU A 58 8.33 -7.96 -11.27
N GLN A 59 7.05 -8.24 -11.54
CA GLN A 59 6.58 -9.55 -11.96
C GLN A 59 7.11 -9.92 -13.35
N SER A 60 7.07 -8.99 -14.31
CA SER A 60 7.49 -9.25 -15.70
C SER A 60 9.00 -9.25 -15.92
N CYS A 61 9.74 -8.37 -15.22
CA CYS A 61 11.16 -8.11 -15.49
C CYS A 61 12.09 -8.48 -14.32
N GLY A 62 11.52 -8.89 -13.18
CA GLY A 62 12.27 -9.30 -11.99
C GLY A 62 12.85 -8.15 -11.17
N CYS A 63 13.45 -8.50 -10.02
CA CYS A 63 13.92 -7.54 -9.00
C CYS A 63 14.96 -6.55 -9.55
N LYS A 64 15.89 -7.01 -10.38
CA LYS A 64 16.97 -6.18 -10.94
C LYS A 64 16.43 -4.97 -11.73
N ALA A 65 15.27 -5.11 -12.37
CA ALA A 65 14.66 -4.05 -13.16
C ALA A 65 14.08 -2.90 -12.33
N VAL A 66 13.76 -3.15 -11.05
CA VAL A 66 13.07 -2.19 -10.17
C VAL A 66 13.90 -1.74 -8.96
N ILE A 67 14.97 -2.47 -8.59
CA ILE A 67 15.90 -2.07 -7.51
C ILE A 67 16.50 -0.67 -7.78
N SER A 68 16.85 -0.39 -9.04
CA SER A 68 17.43 0.89 -9.43
C SER A 68 16.49 2.08 -9.22
N TRP A 69 15.18 1.85 -9.12
CA TRP A 69 14.20 2.92 -8.95
C TRP A 69 14.32 3.58 -7.60
N THR A 70 14.75 2.83 -6.57
CA THR A 70 14.94 3.31 -5.20
C THR A 70 16.41 3.35 -4.79
N LYS A 71 17.36 3.40 -5.75
CA LYS A 71 18.81 3.31 -5.47
C LYS A 71 19.37 4.41 -4.54
N HIS A 72 18.69 5.55 -4.47
CA HIS A 72 19.09 6.70 -3.64
C HIS A 72 18.27 6.81 -2.35
N GLU A 73 17.46 5.80 -2.03
CA GLU A 73 16.58 5.80 -0.87
C GLU A 73 16.63 4.48 -0.13
N ASP A 74 16.91 4.55 1.17
CA ASP A 74 16.88 3.37 2.03
C ASP A 74 15.43 3.04 2.40
N ILE A 75 14.81 2.16 1.62
CA ILE A 75 13.42 1.72 1.84
C ILE A 75 13.24 1.03 3.20
N PHE A 76 14.30 0.54 3.83
CA PHE A 76 14.25 -0.11 5.14
C PHE A 76 14.24 0.88 6.31
N GLN A 77 14.48 2.17 6.06
CA GLN A 77 14.25 3.24 7.04
C GLN A 77 12.79 3.73 7.06
N LYS A 78 11.98 3.24 6.12
CA LYS A 78 10.55 3.53 6.05
C LYS A 78 9.78 2.67 7.04
N ASP A 79 8.68 3.24 7.52
CA ASP A 79 7.66 2.49 8.23
C ASP A 79 6.69 1.85 7.24
N TYR A 80 6.41 2.48 6.09
CA TYR A 80 5.44 1.97 5.10
C TYR A 80 5.91 2.11 3.65
N LEU A 81 5.78 1.02 2.90
CA LEU A 81 5.88 1.02 1.43
C LEU A 81 4.50 0.74 0.86
N LEU A 82 3.93 1.69 0.11
CA LEU A 82 2.62 1.59 -0.50
C LEU A 82 2.77 1.27 -1.98
N ILE A 83 2.12 0.21 -2.42
CA ILE A 83 2.11 -0.24 -3.81
C ILE A 83 0.64 -0.42 -4.19
N ALA A 84 0.08 0.58 -4.87
CA ALA A 84 -1.20 0.42 -5.54
C ALA A 84 -0.94 -0.25 -6.89
N GLU A 85 -1.66 -1.33 -7.16
CA GLU A 85 -1.47 -2.13 -8.35
C GLU A 85 -2.77 -2.17 -9.14
N ASN A 86 -2.66 -1.84 -10.43
CA ASN A 86 -3.70 -2.06 -11.42
C ASN A 86 -3.43 -3.39 -12.14
N VAL A 87 -4.05 -4.46 -11.65
CA VAL A 87 -3.95 -5.81 -12.20
C VAL A 87 -4.65 -5.84 -13.56
N LEU A 88 -3.85 -5.91 -14.62
CA LEU A 88 -4.30 -6.01 -16.01
C LEU A 88 -5.23 -4.87 -16.48
N GLY A 89 -5.25 -3.72 -15.79
CA GLY A 89 -6.13 -2.60 -16.14
C GLY A 89 -7.58 -2.75 -15.68
N VAL A 90 -7.91 -3.81 -14.94
CA VAL A 90 -9.31 -4.19 -14.64
C VAL A 90 -9.55 -4.51 -13.17
N HIS A 91 -8.52 -4.40 -12.33
CA HIS A 91 -8.64 -4.69 -10.91
C HIS A 91 -7.57 -3.95 -10.11
N TRP A 92 -8.00 -3.19 -9.12
CA TRP A 92 -7.10 -2.45 -8.24
C TRP A 92 -6.96 -3.16 -6.90
N ARG A 93 -5.72 -3.33 -6.45
CA ARG A 93 -5.39 -3.79 -5.09
C ARG A 93 -4.29 -2.94 -4.46
N LEU A 94 -4.25 -2.92 -3.14
CA LEU A 94 -3.25 -2.20 -2.37
C LEU A 94 -2.38 -3.18 -1.58
N LEU A 95 -1.07 -3.12 -1.80
CA LEU A 95 -0.08 -3.76 -0.96
C LEU A 95 0.57 -2.73 -0.04
N ILE A 96 0.75 -3.10 1.22
CA ILE A 96 1.43 -2.29 2.21
C ILE A 96 2.51 -3.13 2.89
N VAL A 97 3.77 -2.81 2.65
CA VAL A 97 4.90 -3.38 3.40
C VAL A 97 5.11 -2.55 4.66
N CYS A 98 4.85 -3.14 5.81
CA CYS A 98 4.99 -2.52 7.12
C CYS A 98 6.37 -2.82 7.71
N PHE A 99 7.04 -1.77 8.19
CA PHE A 99 8.30 -1.79 8.92
C PHE A 99 9.38 -2.71 8.32
N PRO A 100 9.71 -2.60 7.02
CA PRO A 100 10.59 -3.54 6.32
C PRO A 100 11.99 -3.65 6.93
N GLY A 101 12.48 -2.62 7.63
CA GLY A 101 13.77 -2.67 8.32
C GLY A 101 13.78 -3.46 9.63
N LYS A 102 12.62 -3.73 10.25
CA LYS A 102 12.55 -4.38 11.57
C LYS A 102 12.75 -5.89 11.43
N HIS A 103 13.63 -6.46 12.25
CA HIS A 103 13.88 -7.91 12.28
C HIS A 103 12.80 -8.68 13.03
N GLU A 104 12.27 -8.07 14.09
CA GLU A 104 11.30 -8.68 14.99
C GLU A 104 10.21 -7.66 15.34
N VAL A 105 9.19 -8.14 16.05
CA VAL A 105 8.14 -7.29 16.58
C VAL A 105 8.69 -6.40 17.68
N GLU A 106 8.53 -5.09 17.52
CA GLU A 106 8.84 -4.12 18.56
C GLU A 106 7.67 -4.05 19.55
N THR A 107 7.99 -4.15 20.84
CA THR A 107 7.02 -3.98 21.93
C THR A 107 7.51 -2.91 22.89
N ILE A 108 6.57 -2.16 23.45
CA ILE A 108 6.85 -1.21 24.53
C ILE A 108 6.04 -1.59 25.77
N LYS A 109 6.60 -1.32 26.95
CA LYS A 109 5.90 -1.51 28.21
C LYS A 109 5.07 -0.26 28.51
N MET A 110 3.75 -0.40 28.55
CA MET A 110 2.80 0.63 28.95
C MET A 110 2.18 0.23 30.29
N GLY A 111 2.70 0.79 31.39
CA GLY A 111 2.31 0.40 32.74
C GLY A 111 2.67 -1.06 33.04
N ARG A 112 1.64 -1.90 33.26
CA ARG A 112 1.80 -3.34 33.52
C ARG A 112 1.65 -4.22 32.26
N LYS A 113 1.34 -3.65 31.09
CA LYS A 113 1.11 -4.39 29.83
C LYS A 113 2.24 -4.15 28.81
N TRP A 114 2.51 -5.16 27.99
CA TRP A 114 3.35 -5.03 26.81
C TRP A 114 2.45 -4.81 25.59
N VAL A 115 2.77 -3.79 24.78
CA VAL A 115 2.00 -3.41 23.60
C VAL A 115 2.91 -3.50 22.38
N GLN A 116 2.45 -4.19 21.33
CA GLN A 116 3.14 -4.27 20.06
C GLN A 116 3.03 -2.94 19.30
N THR A 117 4.16 -2.31 19.01
CA THR A 117 4.22 -1.01 18.34
C THR A 117 4.55 -1.12 16.86
N LYS A 118 5.45 -2.05 16.49
CA LYS A 118 5.89 -2.23 15.10
C LYS A 118 6.03 -3.70 14.76
N ARG A 119 5.40 -4.14 13.68
CA ARG A 119 5.44 -5.52 13.21
C ARG A 119 5.83 -5.55 11.73
N PRO A 120 6.97 -6.17 11.36
CA PRO A 120 7.27 -6.38 9.95
C PRO A 120 6.20 -7.32 9.35
N CYS A 121 5.49 -6.85 8.32
CA CYS A 121 4.52 -7.67 7.60
C CYS A 121 4.17 -7.07 6.23
N ILE A 122 3.50 -7.87 5.39
CA ILE A 122 2.89 -7.43 4.13
C ILE A 122 1.37 -7.51 4.28
N LEU A 123 0.66 -6.41 4.04
CA LEU A 123 -0.80 -6.39 4.01
C LEU A 123 -1.26 -6.28 2.56
N MET A 124 -2.26 -7.08 2.19
CA MET A 124 -2.99 -6.95 0.92
C MET A 124 -4.43 -6.55 1.22
N LEU A 125 -4.85 -5.42 0.68
CA LEU A 125 -6.23 -4.94 0.73
C LEU A 125 -6.79 -5.00 -0.69
N ASP A 126 -7.77 -5.87 -0.85
CA ASP A 126 -8.30 -6.26 -2.14
C ASP A 126 -9.80 -6.49 -1.98
N SER A 127 -10.58 -5.62 -2.61
CA SER A 127 -12.05 -5.60 -2.53
C SER A 127 -12.72 -6.64 -3.42
N GLN A 128 -11.95 -7.38 -4.22
CA GLN A 128 -12.42 -8.48 -5.05
C GLN A 128 -11.95 -9.84 -4.50
N PHE A 129 -12.67 -10.90 -4.86
CA PHE A 129 -12.32 -12.24 -4.44
C PHE A 129 -11.21 -12.81 -5.33
N VAL A 130 -9.96 -12.40 -5.08
CA VAL A 130 -8.79 -13.02 -5.70
C VAL A 130 -8.50 -14.40 -5.10
N ASN A 131 -8.08 -15.35 -5.93
CA ASN A 131 -7.70 -16.70 -5.52
C ASN A 131 -6.47 -16.66 -4.59
N VAL A 132 -6.49 -17.47 -3.53
CA VAL A 132 -5.40 -17.61 -2.55
C VAL A 132 -4.04 -17.84 -3.22
N LYS A 133 -3.98 -18.63 -4.31
CA LYS A 133 -2.73 -18.88 -5.03
C LYS A 133 -2.08 -17.61 -5.56
N GLU A 134 -2.87 -16.73 -6.17
CA GLU A 134 -2.37 -15.46 -6.71
C GLU A 134 -1.87 -14.56 -5.58
N SER A 135 -2.60 -14.49 -4.46
CA SER A 135 -2.13 -13.73 -3.28
C SER A 135 -0.79 -14.23 -2.76
N MET A 136 -0.58 -15.54 -2.73
CA MET A 136 0.67 -16.15 -2.27
C MET A 136 1.85 -15.84 -3.20
N GLU A 137 1.64 -15.84 -4.51
CA GLU A 137 2.65 -15.44 -5.49
C GLU A 137 3.08 -13.98 -5.27
N VAL A 138 2.12 -13.08 -5.09
CA VAL A 138 2.38 -11.66 -4.81
C VAL A 138 3.23 -11.49 -3.55
N PHE A 139 2.86 -12.16 -2.47
CA PHE A 139 3.64 -12.09 -1.23
C PHE A 139 5.07 -12.62 -1.41
N GLN A 140 5.25 -13.69 -2.18
CA GLN A 140 6.58 -14.21 -2.46
C GLN A 140 7.41 -13.26 -3.32
N ASN A 141 6.81 -12.64 -4.35
CA ASN A 141 7.48 -11.67 -5.21
C ASN A 141 7.95 -10.44 -4.41
N ILE A 142 7.11 -9.92 -3.51
CA ILE A 142 7.50 -8.81 -2.63
C ILE A 142 8.63 -9.21 -1.67
N ARG A 143 8.60 -10.41 -1.07
CA ARG A 143 9.69 -10.91 -0.21
C ARG A 143 11.01 -11.07 -0.97
N SER A 144 10.96 -11.61 -2.18
CA SER A 144 12.12 -11.72 -3.07
C SER A 144 12.69 -10.34 -3.38
N TYR A 145 11.83 -9.37 -3.72
CA TYR A 145 12.24 -7.97 -3.93
C TYR A 145 12.94 -7.37 -2.72
N LEU A 146 12.37 -7.50 -1.52
CA LEU A 146 12.99 -7.00 -0.28
C LEU A 146 14.34 -7.68 0.00
N THR A 147 14.45 -8.97 -0.26
CA THR A 147 15.69 -9.74 -0.10
C THR A 147 16.78 -9.23 -1.04
N GLU A 148 16.46 -9.07 -2.33
CA GLU A 148 17.42 -8.59 -3.33
C GLU A 148 17.77 -7.11 -3.12
N MET A 149 16.81 -6.27 -2.74
CA MET A 149 17.07 -4.87 -2.38
C MET A 149 18.01 -4.79 -1.17
N TRP A 150 17.78 -5.59 -0.12
CA TRP A 150 18.66 -5.62 1.06
C TRP A 150 20.09 -6.04 0.71
N LYS A 151 20.23 -7.07 -0.13
CA LYS A 151 21.54 -7.50 -0.66
C LYS A 151 22.23 -6.41 -1.47
N SER A 152 21.50 -5.71 -2.34
CA SER A 152 22.05 -4.63 -3.18
C SER A 152 22.60 -3.45 -2.38
N MET A 153 22.17 -3.27 -1.13
CA MET A 153 22.68 -2.25 -0.21
C MET A 153 23.97 -2.68 0.50
N GLY A 154 24.57 -3.83 0.17
CA GLY A 154 25.81 -4.32 0.78
C GLY A 154 25.68 -4.67 2.27
N ARG A 155 24.46 -4.94 2.74
CA ARG A 155 24.18 -5.28 4.15
C ARG A 155 24.44 -6.76 4.42
N LYS A 156 24.57 -7.10 5.72
CA LYS A 156 24.62 -8.50 6.17
C LYS A 156 23.44 -9.28 5.59
N THR A 157 23.67 -10.51 5.14
CA THR A 157 22.64 -11.36 4.54
C THR A 157 21.38 -11.41 5.40
N ARG A 158 20.24 -11.12 4.77
CA ARG A 158 18.91 -11.20 5.37
C ARG A 158 17.95 -11.74 4.32
N VAL A 159 17.17 -12.73 4.71
CA VAL A 159 16.11 -13.31 3.87
C VAL A 159 14.76 -12.95 4.49
N PHE A 160 13.87 -12.40 3.67
CA PHE A 160 12.49 -12.13 4.06
C PHE A 160 11.66 -13.38 3.73
N SER A 161 11.26 -14.13 4.76
CA SER A 161 10.48 -15.38 4.66
C SER A 161 9.06 -15.16 5.19
N PRO A 162 8.14 -16.13 5.06
CA PRO A 162 6.86 -16.07 5.74
C PRO A 162 6.95 -15.86 7.26
N ASP A 163 8.02 -16.31 7.90
CA ASP A 163 8.23 -16.17 9.34
C ASP A 163 8.73 -14.76 9.72
N THR A 164 9.68 -14.22 8.94
CA THR A 164 10.31 -12.91 9.23
C THR A 164 9.56 -11.72 8.62
N MET A 165 8.72 -11.99 7.61
CA MET A 165 7.85 -11.03 6.94
C MET A 165 6.51 -11.72 6.60
N PRO A 166 5.67 -11.99 7.62
CA PRO A 166 4.36 -12.60 7.43
C PRO A 166 3.49 -11.72 6.53
N ALA A 167 2.61 -12.36 5.78
CA ALA A 167 1.69 -11.67 4.89
C ALA A 167 0.25 -11.99 5.25
N LEU A 168 -0.63 -11.00 5.11
CA LEU A 168 -2.05 -11.12 5.41
C LEU A 168 -2.87 -10.44 4.31
N LYS A 169 -3.77 -11.21 3.68
CA LYS A 169 -4.89 -10.62 2.94
C LYS A 169 -5.90 -10.14 3.97
N VAL A 170 -6.01 -8.83 4.12
CA VAL A 170 -6.94 -8.20 5.06
C VAL A 170 -8.34 -8.38 4.49
N HIS A 171 -9.26 -8.88 5.30
CA HIS A 171 -10.66 -8.89 4.92
C HIS A 171 -11.14 -7.44 4.87
N VAL A 172 -11.33 -6.96 3.65
CA VAL A 172 -12.03 -5.71 3.38
C VAL A 172 -13.42 -6.05 2.88
N PRO A 173 -14.40 -5.18 3.10
CA PRO A 173 -15.74 -5.49 2.66
C PRO A 173 -15.80 -5.61 1.13
N GLY A 174 -16.42 -6.70 0.66
CA GLY A 174 -16.61 -6.93 -0.76
C GLY A 174 -17.46 -5.84 -1.40
N GLN A 175 -17.14 -5.52 -2.66
CA GLN A 175 -17.91 -4.55 -3.44
C GLN A 175 -19.35 -5.06 -3.63
N GLN A 176 -20.34 -4.21 -3.37
CA GLN A 176 -21.74 -4.49 -3.73
C GLN A 176 -21.99 -3.88 -5.11
N GLY A 177 -22.00 -4.71 -6.16
CA GLY A 177 -22.36 -4.28 -7.52
C GLY A 177 -21.17 -3.99 -8.42
N ASN A 178 -20.74 -2.72 -8.51
CA ASN A 178 -19.88 -2.23 -9.58
C ASN A 178 -18.39 -2.58 -9.38
N THR A 179 -17.81 -3.32 -10.34
CA THR A 179 -16.41 -3.76 -10.28
C THR A 179 -15.41 -2.63 -10.51
N SER A 180 -15.80 -1.55 -11.20
CA SER A 180 -14.94 -0.39 -11.50
C SER A 180 -14.55 0.45 -10.27
N GLU A 181 -15.23 0.26 -9.14
CA GLU A 181 -14.98 1.05 -7.92
C GLU A 181 -13.71 0.62 -7.17
N CYS A 182 -13.04 -0.47 -7.54
CA CYS A 182 -11.93 -1.02 -6.78
C CYS A 182 -10.75 -0.04 -6.65
N GLY A 183 -10.56 0.82 -7.66
CA GLY A 183 -9.57 1.91 -7.61
C GLY A 183 -9.87 2.90 -6.48
N ILE A 184 -11.13 3.28 -6.32
CA ILE A 184 -11.58 4.16 -5.23
C ILE A 184 -11.39 3.47 -3.86
N PHE A 185 -11.69 2.18 -3.76
CA PHE A 185 -11.42 1.40 -2.55
C PHE A 185 -9.93 1.41 -2.18
N VAL A 186 -9.03 1.25 -3.14
CA VAL A 186 -7.58 1.38 -2.92
C VAL A 186 -7.21 2.75 -2.34
N LEU A 187 -7.75 3.83 -2.91
CA LEU A 187 -7.49 5.19 -2.39
C LEU A 187 -8.00 5.33 -0.95
N MET A 188 -9.23 4.91 -0.68
CA MET A 188 -9.82 4.96 0.66
C MET A 188 -9.04 4.11 1.67
N HIS A 189 -8.62 2.90 1.28
CA HIS A 189 -7.81 2.01 2.11
C HIS A 189 -6.45 2.61 2.43
N ALA A 190 -5.79 3.23 1.45
CA ALA A 190 -4.53 3.94 1.67
C ALA A 190 -4.73 5.13 2.61
N GLU A 191 -5.75 5.97 2.38
CA GLU A 191 -6.03 7.11 3.27
C GLU A 191 -6.31 6.66 4.70
N TYR A 192 -7.18 5.65 4.86
CA TYR A 192 -7.52 5.10 6.16
C TYR A 192 -6.28 4.58 6.86
N PHE A 193 -5.49 3.75 6.19
CA PHE A 193 -4.25 3.21 6.75
C PHE A 193 -3.28 4.33 7.16
N LEU A 194 -3.14 5.34 6.30
CA LEU A 194 -2.15 6.39 6.47
C LEU A 194 -2.58 7.42 7.52
N ASN A 195 -3.87 7.72 7.69
CA ASN A 195 -4.40 8.69 8.66
C ASN A 195 -4.74 8.10 10.04
N VAL A 196 -4.23 6.91 10.37
CA VAL A 196 -4.42 6.29 11.68
C VAL A 196 -3.19 6.55 12.60
N ARG A 197 -3.42 7.13 13.80
CA ARG A 197 -2.55 6.93 14.98
C ARG A 197 -3.04 5.65 15.70
N LYS A 198 -2.17 4.97 16.45
CA LYS A 198 -2.43 3.62 17.00
C LYS A 198 -2.18 3.55 18.53
N GLU A 199 -2.93 4.27 19.36
CA GLU A 199 -3.59 3.51 20.46
C GLU A 199 -4.85 2.81 19.91
N ASP A 200 -5.21 3.17 18.68
CA ASP A 200 -6.54 3.25 18.08
C ASP A 200 -6.79 2.19 16.99
N LEU A 201 -5.91 1.19 16.91
CA LEU A 201 -6.28 -0.14 16.42
C LEU A 201 -6.24 -1.10 17.60
N PRO A 202 -7.36 -1.27 18.36
CA PRO A 202 -7.97 -2.37 19.17
C PRO A 202 -8.14 -3.76 18.58
N GLU A 203 -8.25 -4.87 19.36
CA GLU A 203 -8.23 -6.33 18.96
C GLU A 203 -8.99 -6.66 17.70
N GLU A 204 -9.98 -5.80 17.48
CA GLU A 204 -10.86 -5.80 16.34
C GLU A 204 -11.03 -4.54 15.38
N LEU A 205 -10.08 -3.64 15.07
CA LEU A 205 -10.01 -3.03 13.70
C LEU A 205 -9.68 -3.95 12.46
N ARG A 206 -9.38 -5.25 12.45
CA ARG A 206 -9.24 -6.24 13.51
C ARG A 206 -10.63 -7.07 13.66
N GLU A 207 -11.89 -6.64 13.28
CA GLU A 207 -13.18 -7.41 12.93
C GLU A 207 -14.19 -6.72 11.91
N GLN A 208 -13.80 -5.84 10.97
CA GLN A 208 -14.61 -5.40 9.78
C GLN A 208 -15.72 -4.30 9.95
N ARG A 209 -15.83 -3.42 8.93
CA ARG A 209 -17.06 -2.64 8.61
C ARG A 209 -17.14 -2.25 7.12
N PRO A 210 -18.35 -2.28 6.51
CA PRO A 210 -18.92 -1.08 5.88
C PRO A 210 -20.43 -0.97 6.15
N LYS A 211 -20.99 0.24 6.29
CA LYS A 211 -22.46 0.41 6.19
C LYS A 211 -22.94 1.67 5.45
N LYS A 212 -22.04 2.50 4.91
CA LYS A 212 -22.39 3.67 4.09
C LYS A 212 -21.29 3.99 3.08
N ALA A 213 -21.28 3.29 1.95
CA ALA A 213 -20.91 3.88 0.67
C ALA A 213 -22.03 4.83 0.18
N LYS A 214 -22.74 5.53 1.09
CA LYS A 214 -23.86 6.43 0.77
C LYS A 214 -23.39 7.83 0.37
N THR A 215 -22.09 8.00 0.12
CA THR A 215 -21.45 9.30 -0.07
C THR A 215 -20.48 9.18 -1.24
N LYS A 216 -21.02 9.18 -2.46
CA LYS A 216 -20.40 9.92 -3.57
C LYS A 216 -20.05 11.38 -3.15
N MET A 217 -20.69 11.89 -2.10
CA MET A 217 -20.79 13.31 -1.75
C MET A 217 -19.57 14.00 -1.09
N SER A 218 -18.32 13.57 -1.28
CA SER A 218 -17.16 14.43 -0.92
C SER A 218 -15.89 14.22 -1.76
N ILE A 219 -15.83 13.26 -2.68
CA ILE A 219 -14.63 13.10 -3.54
C ILE A 219 -14.32 14.41 -4.30
N PHE A 220 -15.33 15.27 -4.52
CA PHE A 220 -15.28 16.42 -5.42
C PHE A 220 -15.52 17.80 -4.80
N SER A 221 -15.91 17.92 -3.53
CA SER A 221 -16.17 19.24 -2.94
C SER A 221 -14.94 19.93 -2.33
N ALA A 222 -13.75 19.29 -2.36
CA ALA A 222 -12.57 19.73 -1.61
C ALA A 222 -11.22 19.57 -2.35
N LEU A 223 -11.21 19.42 -3.69
CA LEU A 223 -10.00 19.74 -4.47
C LEU A 223 -9.78 21.28 -4.57
N SER A 224 -10.67 22.06 -3.94
CA SER A 224 -10.57 23.46 -3.53
C SER A 224 -10.56 23.57 -2.01
#